data_AF-A0A2K1NGA0-F1
#
_entry.id   AF-A0A2K1NGA0-F1
#
_cell.length_a   1.000
_cell.length_b   1.000
_cell.length_c   1.000
_cell.angle_alpha   90.00
_cell.angle_beta   90.00
_cell.angle_gamma   90.00
#
_symmetry.space_group_name_H-M   'P 1'
#
loop_
_entity.id
_entity.type
_entity.pdbx_description
1 polymer ?
#
loop_
_entity_poly.entity_id
_entity_poly.type
_entity_poly.pdbx_seq_one_letter_code
_entity_poly.pdbx_strand_id
1 'polypeptide(L)'
;MGVIKNLKVYGIDYGTSNCGIAILKQDVNIPLPKETIKSEKLLEFLVSLDLSHDDLIVFGLPISMSGRYSKQSFLSIDEAIRVKERIGCKIYFVDERLTTSSLYSEVRGEVSYKKVKRTKDQNSSVLILSNFIQSPENAIALVEKEVYNLKKDFSCYKDILIWDVPINNELENFSIFAKDPWIFWYYYKKGYESTTLISDLKDYYDLIITSKENREKIQLNINCKELMCL
;
A
#
# COMPACT_ATOMS: atom_id res chain seq x y z
N MET A 1 -37.65 -5.36 11.46
CA MET A 1 -36.85 -5.31 10.21
C MET A 1 -35.52 -4.67 10.52
N GLY A 2 -34.43 -5.43 10.48
CA GLY A 2 -33.08 -4.86 10.59
C GLY A 2 -32.80 -4.06 9.32
N VAL A 3 -32.46 -2.78 9.47
CA VAL A 3 -31.98 -1.95 8.37
C VAL A 3 -30.70 -2.59 7.87
N ILE A 4 -30.69 -3.12 6.64
CA ILE A 4 -29.45 -3.51 5.96
C ILE A 4 -28.70 -2.19 5.79
N LYS A 5 -27.64 -2.00 6.58
CA LYS A 5 -26.79 -0.81 6.50
C LYS A 5 -26.03 -0.90 5.17
N ASN A 6 -26.45 -0.10 4.20
CA ASN A 6 -25.80 -0.01 2.90
C ASN A 6 -24.40 0.60 3.06
N LEU A 7 -23.38 -0.26 3.11
CA LEU A 7 -21.97 0.12 3.27
C LEU A 7 -21.50 0.97 2.08
N LYS A 8 -21.02 2.17 2.33
CA LYS A 8 -20.49 3.02 1.28
C LYS A 8 -19.07 2.55 0.92
N VAL A 9 -18.82 2.35 -0.37
CA VAL A 9 -17.51 1.95 -0.88
C VAL A 9 -17.06 2.92 -1.97
N TYR A 10 -15.87 3.49 -1.79
CA TYR A 10 -15.27 4.43 -2.73
C TYR A 10 -13.91 3.93 -3.24
N GLY A 11 -13.60 4.24 -4.49
CA GLY A 11 -12.28 4.04 -5.09
C GLY A 11 -11.62 5.37 -5.37
N ILE A 12 -10.34 5.50 -5.05
CA ILE A 12 -9.58 6.74 -5.15
C ILE A 12 -8.31 6.48 -5.98
N ASP A 13 -8.17 7.23 -7.07
CA ASP A 13 -6.90 7.39 -7.79
C ASP A 13 -6.26 8.70 -7.33
N TYR A 14 -5.27 8.62 -6.44
CA TYR A 14 -4.64 9.80 -5.85
C TYR A 14 -3.46 10.30 -6.69
N GLY A 15 -3.69 11.37 -7.44
CA GLY A 15 -2.65 12.11 -8.16
C GLY A 15 -2.15 13.32 -7.36
N THR A 16 -1.03 13.90 -7.77
CA THR A 16 -0.49 15.13 -7.12
C THR A 16 -1.32 16.38 -7.38
N SER A 17 -2.00 16.45 -8.53
CA SER A 17 -2.79 17.63 -8.93
C SER A 17 -4.29 17.41 -8.83
N ASN A 18 -4.76 16.21 -9.20
CA ASN A 18 -6.16 15.84 -9.17
C ASN A 18 -6.31 14.40 -8.67
N CYS A 19 -7.47 14.10 -8.11
CA CYS A 19 -7.86 12.77 -7.66
C CYS A 19 -9.12 12.33 -8.38
N GLY A 20 -9.09 11.13 -8.96
CA GLY A 20 -10.29 10.47 -9.49
C GLY A 20 -11.02 9.73 -8.37
N ILE A 21 -12.35 9.79 -8.38
CA ILE A 21 -13.20 9.16 -7.37
C ILE A 21 -14.25 8.29 -8.06
N ALA A 22 -14.38 7.05 -7.59
CA ALA A 22 -15.43 6.12 -7.97
C ALA A 22 -16.27 5.72 -6.74
N ILE A 23 -17.50 5.30 -6.98
CA ILE A 23 -18.43 4.79 -5.96
C ILE A 23 -18.98 3.44 -6.41
N LEU A 24 -19.13 2.50 -5.48
CA LEU A 24 -19.81 1.23 -5.75
C LEU A 24 -21.32 1.42 -5.72
N LYS A 25 -22.00 1.11 -6.83
CA LYS A 25 -23.45 0.96 -6.83
C LYS A 25 -23.81 -0.42 -6.29
N GLN A 26 -24.15 -0.49 -5.01
CA GLN A 26 -24.31 -1.75 -4.27
C GLN A 26 -25.35 -2.70 -4.87
N ASP A 27 -26.49 -2.20 -5.33
CA ASP A 27 -27.59 -3.02 -5.87
C ASP A 27 -27.17 -3.93 -7.03
N VAL A 28 -26.14 -3.51 -7.78
CA VAL A 28 -25.65 -4.22 -8.97
C VAL A 28 -24.18 -4.59 -8.87
N ASN A 29 -23.51 -4.26 -7.75
CA ASN A 29 -22.10 -4.46 -7.50
C ASN A 29 -21.18 -3.91 -8.61
N ILE A 30 -21.49 -2.72 -9.14
CA ILE A 30 -20.72 -2.09 -10.24
C ILE A 30 -20.10 -0.77 -9.76
N PRO A 31 -18.77 -0.61 -9.89
CA PRO A 31 -18.09 0.67 -9.72
C PRO A 31 -18.48 1.67 -10.80
N LEU A 32 -18.81 2.90 -10.40
CA LEU A 32 -19.16 4.00 -11.29
C LEU A 32 -18.28 5.22 -10.99
N PRO A 33 -17.90 5.99 -12.03
CA PRO A 33 -17.21 7.25 -11.82
C PRO A 33 -18.12 8.21 -11.04
N LYS A 34 -17.58 8.85 -10.01
CA LYS A 34 -18.29 9.82 -9.18
C LYS A 34 -17.85 11.24 -9.51
N GLU A 35 -16.56 11.53 -9.35
CA GLU A 35 -16.04 12.89 -9.50
C GLU A 35 -14.52 12.88 -9.75
N THR A 36 -13.98 14.01 -10.24
CA THR A 36 -12.55 14.29 -10.24
C THR A 36 -12.34 15.65 -9.57
N ILE A 37 -11.57 15.67 -8.49
CA ILE A 37 -11.36 16.87 -7.67
C ILE A 37 -9.88 17.23 -7.57
N LYS A 38 -9.57 18.41 -7.05
CA LYS A 38 -8.18 18.76 -6.68
C LYS A 38 -7.73 17.92 -5.49
N SER A 39 -6.49 17.45 -5.52
CA SER A 39 -5.97 16.53 -4.49
C SER A 39 -5.99 17.14 -3.09
N GLU A 40 -5.72 18.44 -2.98
CA GLU A 40 -5.81 19.20 -1.73
C GLU A 40 -7.22 19.23 -1.11
N LYS A 41 -8.27 18.94 -1.89
CA LYS A 41 -9.67 18.92 -1.44
C LYS A 41 -10.17 17.51 -1.11
N LEU A 42 -9.34 16.48 -1.28
CA LEU A 42 -9.78 15.09 -1.14
C LEU A 42 -10.27 14.79 0.27
N LEU A 43 -9.49 15.14 1.29
CA LEU A 43 -9.87 14.90 2.68
C LEU A 43 -11.20 15.58 3.03
N GLU A 44 -11.37 16.86 2.67
CA GLU A 44 -12.60 17.62 2.93
C GLU A 44 -13.81 16.99 2.22
N PHE A 45 -13.62 16.59 0.97
CA PHE A 45 -14.64 15.89 0.21
C PHE A 45 -15.04 14.58 0.89
N LEU A 46 -14.09 13.73 1.28
CA LEU A 46 -14.38 12.44 1.90
C LEU A 46 -15.06 12.59 3.27
N VAL A 47 -14.67 13.60 4.04
CA VAL A 47 -15.34 13.96 5.31
C VAL A 47 -16.80 14.34 5.08
N SER A 48 -17.10 15.07 3.98
CA SER A 48 -18.48 15.47 3.65
C SER A 48 -19.41 14.32 3.25
N LEU A 49 -18.87 13.11 3.02
CA LEU A 49 -19.66 11.95 2.62
C LEU A 49 -20.33 11.22 3.79
N ASP A 50 -20.13 11.67 5.03
CA ASP A 50 -20.66 11.07 6.27
C ASP A 50 -20.42 9.54 6.30
N LEU A 51 -19.14 9.17 6.17
CA LEU A 51 -18.70 7.78 6.24
C LEU A 51 -18.62 7.31 7.69
N SER A 52 -18.92 6.04 7.90
CA SER A 52 -18.82 5.33 9.17
C SER A 52 -17.59 4.41 9.21
N HIS A 53 -17.27 3.88 10.38
CA HIS A 53 -16.14 2.95 10.56
C HIS A 53 -16.27 1.64 9.75
N ASP A 54 -17.50 1.26 9.38
CA ASP A 54 -17.76 0.07 8.58
C ASP A 54 -17.55 0.31 7.07
N ASP A 55 -17.62 1.58 6.66
CA ASP A 55 -17.46 1.98 5.26
C ASP A 55 -16.01 1.83 4.82
N LEU A 56 -15.83 1.84 3.51
CA LEU A 56 -14.60 1.40 2.88
C LEU A 56 -14.13 2.41 1.83
N ILE A 57 -12.84 2.72 1.87
CA ILE A 57 -12.15 3.48 0.83
C ILE A 57 -11.00 2.64 0.29
N VAL A 58 -10.93 2.51 -1.02
CA VAL A 58 -9.88 1.78 -1.73
C VAL A 58 -9.00 2.80 -2.45
N PHE A 59 -7.75 2.90 -2.05
CA PHE A 59 -6.76 3.73 -2.73
C PHE A 59 -5.99 2.89 -3.77
N GLY A 60 -5.68 3.50 -4.90
CA GLY A 60 -4.61 3.05 -5.75
C GLY A 60 -3.27 3.18 -5.01
N LEU A 61 -2.43 2.15 -5.12
CA LEU A 61 -1.06 2.16 -4.65
C LEU A 61 -0.12 2.17 -5.86
N PRO A 62 0.46 3.34 -6.18
CA PRO A 62 1.41 3.49 -7.26
C PRO A 62 2.67 2.68 -6.93
N ILE A 63 2.96 1.63 -7.68
CA ILE A 63 4.20 0.87 -7.57
C ILE A 63 4.96 1.04 -8.87
N SER A 64 6.26 1.34 -8.78
CA SER A 64 7.09 1.50 -9.97
C SER A 64 7.20 0.18 -10.76
N MET A 65 7.57 0.25 -12.04
CA MET A 65 7.73 -0.95 -12.87
C MET A 65 8.78 -1.94 -12.33
N SER A 66 9.73 -1.46 -11.53
CA SER A 66 10.69 -2.33 -10.85
C SER A 66 10.11 -3.04 -9.63
N GLY A 67 8.91 -2.66 -9.18
CA GLY A 67 8.25 -3.21 -7.99
C GLY A 67 8.49 -2.43 -6.70
N ARG A 68 9.25 -1.33 -6.77
CA ARG A 68 9.56 -0.46 -5.61
C ARG A 68 8.49 0.59 -5.36
N TYR A 69 8.29 0.89 -4.09
CA TYR A 69 7.63 2.11 -3.66
C TYR A 69 8.47 3.35 -3.99
N SER A 70 7.79 4.48 -4.13
CA SER A 70 8.33 5.74 -4.62
C SER A 70 7.74 6.90 -3.83
N LYS A 71 8.17 8.13 -4.15
CA LYS A 71 7.54 9.35 -3.62
C LYS A 71 6.03 9.38 -3.88
N GLN A 72 5.57 8.89 -5.02
CA GLN A 72 4.14 8.85 -5.34
C GLN A 72 3.39 7.84 -4.46
N SER A 73 4.01 6.69 -4.16
CA SER A 73 3.48 5.72 -3.20
C SER A 73 3.34 6.36 -1.82
N PHE A 74 4.38 7.08 -1.37
CA PHE A 74 4.35 7.80 -0.10
C PHE A 74 3.20 8.81 -0.05
N LEU A 75 3.01 9.63 -1.09
CA LEU A 75 1.94 10.64 -1.11
C LEU A 75 0.54 10.01 -1.05
N SER A 76 0.31 8.90 -1.75
CA SER A 76 -0.97 8.17 -1.67
C SER A 76 -1.19 7.58 -0.27
N ILE A 77 -0.16 6.95 0.31
CA ILE A 77 -0.25 6.36 1.65
C ILE A 77 -0.44 7.43 2.74
N ASP A 78 0.28 8.56 2.64
CA ASP A 78 0.19 9.66 3.61
C ASP A 78 -1.22 10.26 3.62
N GLU A 79 -1.81 10.49 2.45
CA GLU A 79 -3.19 10.99 2.37
C GLU A 79 -4.20 9.95 2.89
N ALA A 80 -4.02 8.68 2.56
CA ALA A 80 -4.85 7.60 3.08
C ALA A 80 -4.78 7.50 4.62
N ILE A 81 -3.59 7.68 5.22
CA ILE A 81 -3.43 7.73 6.68
C ILE A 81 -4.21 8.92 7.26
N ARG A 82 -4.08 10.12 6.70
CA ARG A 82 -4.85 11.30 7.15
C ARG A 82 -6.36 11.07 7.07
N VAL A 83 -6.84 10.46 5.99
CA VAL A 83 -8.25 10.08 5.82
C VAL A 83 -8.68 9.09 6.90
N LYS A 84 -7.87 8.06 7.17
CA LYS A 84 -8.15 7.07 8.22
C LYS A 84 -8.20 7.70 9.60
N GLU A 85 -7.25 8.57 9.93
CA GLU A 85 -7.21 9.30 11.20
C GLU A 85 -8.43 10.21 11.37
N ARG A 86 -8.87 10.86 10.29
CA ARG A 86 -9.99 11.82 10.33
C ARG A 86 -11.37 11.17 10.37
N ILE A 87 -11.55 10.06 9.65
CA ILE A 87 -12.86 9.42 9.42
C ILE A 87 -13.02 8.11 10.21
N GLY A 88 -11.94 7.35 10.40
CA GLY A 88 -11.97 6.03 11.07
C GLY A 88 -12.53 4.89 10.22
N CYS A 89 -12.75 5.11 8.91
CA CYS A 89 -13.22 4.07 7.99
C CYS A 89 -12.13 3.04 7.67
N LYS A 90 -12.53 1.92 7.07
CA LYS A 90 -11.59 0.91 6.56
C LYS A 90 -10.93 1.45 5.29
N ILE A 91 -9.61 1.26 5.19
CA ILE A 91 -8.85 1.66 4.01
C ILE A 91 -8.02 0.48 3.51
N TYR A 92 -8.05 0.28 2.19
CA TYR A 92 -7.27 -0.74 1.51
C TYR A 92 -6.54 -0.13 0.32
N PHE A 93 -5.43 -0.75 -0.04
CA PHE A 93 -4.64 -0.41 -1.21
C PHE A 93 -4.74 -1.51 -2.26
N VAL A 94 -4.83 -1.11 -3.53
CA VAL A 94 -4.73 -2.00 -4.68
C VAL A 94 -3.49 -1.63 -5.48
N ASP A 95 -2.67 -2.62 -5.82
CA ASP A 95 -1.50 -2.43 -6.69
C ASP A 95 -1.95 -1.97 -8.09
N GLU A 96 -1.61 -0.74 -8.44
CA GLU A 96 -1.98 -0.13 -9.72
C GLU A 96 -1.28 -0.80 -10.92
N ARG A 97 -0.20 -1.56 -10.72
CA ARG A 97 0.51 -2.25 -11.84
C ARG A 97 -0.39 -3.25 -12.54
N LEU A 98 -1.32 -3.87 -11.83
CA LEU A 98 -2.27 -4.84 -12.40
C LEU A 98 -3.16 -4.22 -13.49
N THR A 99 -3.38 -2.89 -13.44
CA THR A 99 -4.19 -2.18 -14.43
C THR A 99 -3.48 -1.95 -15.77
N THR A 100 -2.14 -1.92 -15.76
CA THR A 100 -1.35 -1.55 -16.95
C THR A 100 -0.48 -2.69 -17.49
N SER A 101 0.03 -3.56 -16.60
CA SER A 101 1.01 -4.59 -16.94
C SER A 101 0.50 -6.04 -16.86
N SER A 102 -0.44 -6.37 -15.97
CA SER A 102 -1.02 -7.73 -15.94
C SER A 102 -1.87 -8.04 -17.17
N LEU A 103 -2.59 -7.04 -17.68
CA LEU A 103 -3.25 -7.11 -18.99
C LEU A 103 -2.25 -7.30 -20.15
N TYR A 104 -0.97 -6.96 -19.97
CA TYR A 104 0.06 -7.06 -20.99
C TYR A 104 0.85 -8.38 -20.90
N SER A 105 1.07 -8.91 -19.68
CA SER A 105 1.81 -10.16 -19.45
C SER A 105 0.95 -11.41 -19.53
N GLU A 106 -0.31 -11.37 -19.06
CA GLU A 106 -1.24 -12.50 -19.21
C GLU A 106 -1.75 -12.65 -20.65
N VAL A 107 -1.67 -11.58 -21.45
CA VAL A 107 -2.26 -11.54 -22.79
C VAL A 107 -1.21 -11.33 -23.88
N ARG A 108 -0.05 -11.97 -23.74
CA ARG A 108 0.91 -12.15 -24.85
C ARG A 108 0.23 -12.93 -25.99
N GLY A 109 -0.52 -12.23 -26.83
CA GLY A 109 -1.07 -12.76 -28.09
C GLY A 109 -2.43 -12.24 -28.52
N GLU A 110 -3.32 -11.83 -27.61
CA GLU A 110 -4.76 -11.73 -27.96
C GLU A 110 -5.40 -10.34 -27.81
N VAL A 111 -4.73 -9.38 -27.18
CA VAL A 111 -5.35 -8.07 -26.90
C VAL A 111 -4.61 -6.96 -27.64
N SER A 112 -5.32 -6.31 -28.57
CA SER A 112 -4.76 -5.21 -29.35
C SER A 112 -4.43 -4.01 -28.46
N TYR A 113 -3.39 -3.27 -28.83
CA TYR A 113 -2.98 -1.99 -28.24
C TYR A 113 -4.16 -1.02 -28.02
N LYS A 114 -5.20 -1.09 -28.86
CA LYS A 114 -6.43 -0.30 -28.72
C LYS A 114 -7.26 -0.68 -27.48
N LYS A 115 -7.30 -1.94 -27.05
CA LYS A 115 -8.03 -2.39 -25.85
C LYS A 115 -7.32 -1.93 -24.56
N VAL A 116 -5.98 -1.97 -24.54
CA VAL A 116 -5.17 -1.43 -23.43
C VAL A 116 -5.36 0.09 -23.33
N LYS A 117 -5.36 0.79 -24.46
CA LYS A 117 -5.68 2.23 -24.52
C LYS A 117 -7.12 2.54 -24.09
N ARG A 118 -8.08 1.69 -24.47
CA ARG A 118 -9.50 1.81 -24.05
C ARG A 118 -9.72 1.54 -22.55
N THR A 119 -8.83 0.78 -21.93
CA THR A 119 -8.77 0.60 -20.46
C THR A 119 -8.19 1.85 -19.80
N LYS A 120 -7.21 2.51 -20.43
CA LYS A 120 -6.72 3.84 -20.03
C LYS A 120 -7.77 4.96 -20.19
N ASP A 121 -8.74 4.78 -21.10
CA ASP A 121 -9.90 5.66 -21.26
C ASP A 121 -10.99 5.44 -20.18
N GLN A 122 -10.89 4.35 -19.40
CA GLN A 122 -11.71 4.16 -18.20
C GLN A 122 -11.09 4.93 -17.04
N ASN A 123 -11.91 5.62 -16.26
CA ASN A 123 -11.48 6.37 -15.08
C ASN A 123 -10.70 5.43 -14.13
N SER A 124 -9.41 5.69 -13.87
CA SER A 124 -8.53 4.83 -13.06
C SER A 124 -9.13 4.47 -11.70
N SER A 125 -9.86 5.39 -11.07
CA SER A 125 -10.55 5.15 -9.80
C SER A 125 -11.61 4.04 -9.88
N VAL A 126 -12.27 3.90 -11.04
CA VAL A 126 -13.23 2.83 -11.33
C VAL A 126 -12.49 1.50 -11.49
N LEU A 127 -11.33 1.48 -12.14
CA LEU A 127 -10.49 0.29 -12.26
C LEU A 127 -9.95 -0.19 -10.91
N ILE A 128 -9.43 0.73 -10.10
CA ILE A 128 -8.97 0.46 -8.73
C ILE A 128 -10.09 -0.20 -7.92
N LEU A 129 -11.28 0.39 -7.94
CA LEU A 129 -12.42 -0.15 -7.21
C LEU A 129 -12.89 -1.50 -7.80
N SER A 130 -12.89 -1.65 -9.12
CA SER A 130 -13.25 -2.91 -9.79
C SER A 130 -12.31 -4.05 -9.42
N ASN A 131 -11.01 -3.78 -9.36
CA ASN A 131 -10.00 -4.75 -8.96
C ASN A 131 -10.22 -5.20 -7.51
N PHE A 132 -10.50 -4.26 -6.60
CA PHE A 132 -10.81 -4.60 -5.22
C PHE A 132 -12.06 -5.48 -5.09
N ILE A 133 -13.12 -5.17 -5.83
CA ILE A 133 -14.38 -5.94 -5.76
C ILE A 133 -14.22 -7.35 -6.34
N GLN A 134 -13.40 -7.51 -7.38
CA GLN A 134 -13.14 -8.80 -8.02
C GLN A 134 -12.21 -9.68 -7.18
N SER A 135 -11.22 -9.10 -6.52
CA SER A 135 -10.18 -9.82 -5.78
C SER A 135 -9.80 -9.07 -4.49
N PRO A 136 -10.69 -8.97 -3.50
CA PRO A 136 -10.43 -8.26 -2.26
C PRO A 136 -9.26 -8.84 -1.46
N GLU A 137 -8.98 -10.13 -1.61
CA GLU A 137 -7.85 -10.84 -0.99
C GLU A 137 -6.48 -10.34 -1.47
N ASN A 138 -6.42 -9.73 -2.65
CA ASN A 138 -5.18 -9.15 -3.20
C ASN A 138 -4.93 -7.72 -2.73
N ALA A 139 -5.89 -7.11 -2.02
CA ALA A 139 -5.76 -5.77 -1.50
C ALA A 139 -5.02 -5.76 -0.15
N ILE A 140 -4.27 -4.69 0.10
CA ILE A 140 -3.51 -4.53 1.33
C ILE A 140 -4.28 -3.60 2.27
N ALA A 141 -4.74 -4.11 3.41
CA ALA A 141 -5.37 -3.26 4.41
C ALA A 141 -4.35 -2.28 5.01
N LEU A 142 -4.72 -1.00 5.10
CA LEU A 142 -3.92 -0.01 5.83
C LEU A 142 -4.09 -0.26 7.33
N VAL A 143 -3.06 -0.79 7.98
CA VAL A 143 -3.06 -1.07 9.43
C VAL A 143 -1.87 -0.40 10.06
N GLU A 144 -2.13 0.48 11.03
CA GLU A 144 -1.09 1.07 11.86
C GLU A 144 -0.38 -0.01 12.68
N LYS A 145 0.94 0.10 12.80
CA LYS A 145 1.77 -0.90 13.46
C LYS A 145 2.34 -0.34 14.75
N GLU A 146 2.47 -1.19 15.76
CA GLU A 146 3.20 -0.86 16.98
C GLU A 146 4.69 -0.63 16.65
N VAL A 147 5.22 0.52 17.10
CA VAL A 147 6.62 0.89 16.90
C VAL A 147 7.47 0.44 18.08
N TYR A 148 8.49 -0.37 17.81
CA TYR A 148 9.31 -0.98 18.85
C TYR A 148 10.51 -0.09 19.23
N ASN A 149 10.78 0.04 20.53
CA ASN A 149 12.00 0.66 21.06
C ASN A 149 12.84 -0.43 21.73
N LEU A 150 13.88 -0.90 21.04
CA LEU A 150 14.66 -2.04 21.49
C LEU A 150 15.75 -1.62 22.48
N LYS A 151 15.87 -2.31 23.61
CA LYS A 151 16.90 -2.07 24.64
C LYS A 151 18.20 -2.85 24.38
N LYS A 152 18.54 -3.07 23.12
CA LYS A 152 19.70 -3.86 22.69
C LYS A 152 20.81 -2.93 22.24
N ASP A 153 22.04 -3.28 22.58
CA ASP A 153 23.22 -2.63 22.01
C ASP A 153 23.47 -3.19 20.60
N PHE A 154 23.48 -2.29 19.62
CA PHE A 154 23.67 -2.63 18.20
C PHE A 154 25.11 -2.40 17.72
N SER A 155 25.98 -1.83 18.55
CA SER A 155 27.36 -1.45 18.18
C SER A 155 28.23 -2.61 17.68
N CYS A 156 27.89 -3.84 18.07
CA CYS A 156 28.65 -5.04 17.68
C CYS A 156 28.27 -5.62 16.30
N TYR A 157 27.20 -5.12 15.67
CA TYR A 157 26.75 -5.56 14.35
C TYR A 157 27.20 -4.56 13.29
N LYS A 158 27.83 -5.03 12.22
CA LYS A 158 28.30 -4.15 11.15
C LYS A 158 27.23 -3.90 10.11
N ASP A 159 26.40 -4.89 9.83
CA ASP A 159 25.34 -4.82 8.84
C ASP A 159 24.02 -5.32 9.43
N ILE A 160 23.04 -4.42 9.54
CA ILE A 160 21.73 -4.71 10.12
C ILE A 160 20.65 -4.61 9.04
N LEU A 161 19.74 -5.58 8.99
CA LEU A 161 18.54 -5.53 8.17
C LEU A 161 17.31 -5.40 9.06
N ILE A 162 16.49 -4.40 8.78
CA ILE A 162 15.15 -4.29 9.35
C ILE A 162 14.16 -4.82 8.32
N TRP A 163 13.43 -5.88 8.66
CA TRP A 163 12.52 -6.55 7.75
C TRP A 163 11.07 -6.42 8.21
N ASP A 164 10.30 -5.59 7.49
CA ASP A 164 8.85 -5.38 7.65
C ASP A 164 8.43 -5.19 9.12
N VAL A 165 9.24 -4.46 9.89
CA VAL A 165 8.93 -4.05 11.26
C VAL A 165 9.35 -2.59 11.48
N PRO A 166 8.53 -1.78 12.17
CA PRO A 166 8.90 -0.42 12.51
C PRO A 166 9.61 -0.37 13.85
N ILE A 167 10.87 0.02 13.85
CA ILE A 167 11.65 0.28 15.06
C ILE A 167 12.00 1.76 15.18
N ASN A 168 12.19 2.23 16.41
CA ASN A 168 12.63 3.57 16.74
C ASN A 168 13.94 3.48 17.53
N ASN A 169 14.98 3.00 16.84
CA ASN A 169 16.32 2.84 17.37
C ASN A 169 17.30 3.59 16.46
N GLU A 170 18.32 4.21 17.06
CA GLU A 170 19.45 4.76 16.32
C GLU A 170 20.39 3.60 15.93
N LEU A 171 20.68 3.48 14.64
CA LEU A 171 21.52 2.43 14.08
C LEU A 171 22.57 3.04 13.14
N GLU A 172 23.79 2.53 13.22
CA GLU A 172 24.89 2.88 12.31
C GLU A 172 25.01 1.74 11.29
N ASN A 173 24.78 2.03 10.00
CA ASN A 173 24.77 1.07 8.87
C ASN A 173 23.67 -0.01 8.91
N PHE A 174 22.54 0.30 8.26
CA PHE A 174 21.41 -0.62 8.16
C PHE A 174 20.72 -0.53 6.79
N SER A 175 19.99 -1.59 6.44
CA SER A 175 19.07 -1.66 5.30
C SER A 175 17.64 -1.84 5.80
N ILE A 176 16.66 -1.30 5.06
CA ILE A 176 15.24 -1.46 5.37
C ILE A 176 14.55 -2.19 4.21
N PHE A 177 13.94 -3.32 4.54
CA PHE A 177 12.94 -3.96 3.70
C PHE A 177 11.55 -3.60 4.23
N ALA A 178 10.75 -2.88 3.43
CA ALA A 178 9.43 -2.39 3.80
C ALA A 178 8.43 -2.61 2.66
N LYS A 179 7.78 -3.78 2.67
CA LYS A 179 6.68 -4.16 1.78
C LYS A 179 5.31 -3.75 2.32
N ASP A 180 5.14 -3.63 3.64
CA ASP A 180 3.90 -3.10 4.22
C ASP A 180 3.81 -1.57 3.96
N PRO A 181 2.70 -1.05 3.40
CA PRO A 181 2.56 0.37 3.07
C PRO A 181 2.75 1.31 4.28
N TRP A 182 2.24 0.93 5.46
CA TRP A 182 2.37 1.76 6.65
C TRP A 182 3.82 1.81 7.14
N ILE A 183 4.52 0.68 7.10
CA ILE A 183 5.94 0.59 7.48
C ILE A 183 6.81 1.39 6.51
N PHE A 184 6.54 1.29 5.20
CA PHE A 184 7.21 2.12 4.21
C PHE A 184 7.00 3.61 4.49
N TRP A 185 5.76 4.03 4.73
CA TRP A 185 5.44 5.42 5.08
C TRP A 185 6.18 5.88 6.33
N TYR A 186 6.23 5.06 7.38
CA TYR A 186 6.89 5.37 8.64
C TYR A 186 8.38 5.71 8.43
N TYR A 187 9.10 4.87 7.68
CA TYR A 187 10.52 5.08 7.39
C TYR A 187 10.75 6.25 6.42
N TYR A 188 9.94 6.34 5.37
CA TYR A 188 10.05 7.42 4.38
C TYR A 188 9.83 8.80 5.02
N LYS A 189 8.86 8.91 5.93
CA LYS A 189 8.58 10.15 6.70
C LYS A 189 9.75 10.60 7.58
N LYS A 190 10.58 9.65 8.03
CA LYS A 190 11.81 9.91 8.79
C LYS A 190 13.04 10.16 7.91
N GLY A 191 12.87 10.18 6.59
CA GLY A 191 13.96 10.42 5.63
C GLY A 191 14.79 9.19 5.32
N TYR A 192 14.33 7.99 5.67
CA TYR A 192 15.03 6.75 5.34
C TYR A 192 14.57 6.17 4.01
N GLU A 193 15.52 5.65 3.25
CA GLU A 193 15.26 4.86 2.06
C GLU A 193 15.00 3.40 2.43
N SER A 194 14.11 2.75 1.69
CA SER A 194 13.77 1.34 1.88
C SER A 194 13.50 0.67 0.54
N THR A 195 13.58 -0.65 0.51
CA THR A 195 13.21 -1.46 -0.66
C THR A 195 12.04 -2.38 -0.34
N THR A 196 11.30 -2.77 -1.39
CA THR A 196 10.25 -3.78 -1.36
C THR A 196 10.71 -5.10 -1.99
N LEU A 197 11.94 -5.16 -2.53
CA LEU A 197 12.48 -6.27 -3.29
C LEU A 197 13.60 -6.98 -2.52
N ILE A 198 13.49 -8.30 -2.45
CA ILE A 198 14.53 -9.13 -1.81
C ILE A 198 15.84 -9.08 -2.60
N SER A 199 15.76 -8.94 -3.93
CA SER A 199 16.92 -8.85 -4.82
C SER A 199 17.81 -7.62 -4.60
N ASP A 200 17.34 -6.64 -3.83
CA ASP A 200 18.11 -5.44 -3.50
C ASP A 200 18.92 -5.59 -2.22
N LEU A 201 18.65 -6.66 -1.47
CA LEU A 201 19.26 -6.92 -0.19
C LEU A 201 20.57 -7.69 -0.38
N LYS A 202 21.45 -7.58 0.61
CA LYS A 202 22.68 -8.37 0.66
C LYS A 202 22.34 -9.84 0.90
N ASP A 203 23.21 -10.73 0.42
CA ASP A 203 23.08 -12.17 0.67
C ASP A 203 23.30 -12.54 2.16
N TYR A 204 23.95 -11.65 2.91
CA TYR A 204 24.29 -11.83 4.33
C TYR A 204 24.16 -10.54 5.14
N TYR A 205 23.65 -10.67 6.37
CA TYR A 205 23.61 -9.62 7.39
C TYR A 205 24.07 -10.16 8.76
N ASP A 206 24.66 -9.31 9.59
CA ASP A 206 25.04 -9.73 10.95
C ASP A 206 23.83 -9.87 11.86
N LEU A 207 22.84 -9.00 11.69
CA LEU A 207 21.59 -9.02 12.41
C LEU A 207 20.41 -8.74 11.47
N ILE A 208 19.37 -9.57 11.57
CA ILE A 208 18.08 -9.27 10.97
C ILE A 208 17.05 -9.08 12.08
N ILE A 209 16.35 -7.95 12.08
CA ILE A 209 15.27 -7.62 13.00
C ILE A 209 13.95 -7.76 12.25
N THR A 210 13.04 -8.58 12.76
CA THR A 210 11.77 -8.86 12.08
C THR A 210 10.66 -9.25 13.05
N SER A 211 9.45 -9.51 12.55
CA SER A 211 8.35 -10.13 13.29
C SER A 211 8.44 -11.66 13.23
N LYS A 212 7.87 -12.35 14.23
CA LYS A 212 7.81 -13.82 14.25
C LYS A 212 7.21 -14.45 12.99
N GLU A 213 6.23 -13.79 12.39
CA GLU A 213 5.53 -14.25 11.17
C GLU A 213 6.44 -14.31 9.94
N ASN A 214 7.47 -13.47 9.89
CA ASN A 214 8.39 -13.38 8.75
C ASN A 214 9.59 -14.34 8.85
N ARG A 215 9.73 -15.07 9.96
CA ARG A 215 10.91 -15.89 10.26
C ARG A 215 11.24 -16.89 9.15
N GLU A 216 10.27 -17.69 8.72
CA GLU A 216 10.47 -18.72 7.69
C GLU A 216 10.87 -18.10 6.35
N LYS A 217 10.20 -17.02 5.97
CA LYS A 217 10.48 -16.30 4.72
C LYS A 217 11.92 -15.78 4.69
N ILE A 218 12.42 -15.23 5.80
CA ILE A 218 13.80 -14.72 5.87
C ILE A 218 14.81 -15.86 5.75
N GLN A 219 14.62 -16.95 6.50
CA GLN A 219 15.52 -18.10 6.47
C GLN A 219 15.66 -18.74 5.09
N LEU A 220 14.62 -18.63 4.25
CA LEU A 220 14.64 -19.12 2.87
C LEU A 220 15.38 -18.19 1.89
N ASN A 221 15.55 -16.91 2.22
CA ASN A 221 15.99 -15.89 1.27
C ASN A 221 17.33 -15.22 1.64
N ILE A 222 17.69 -15.12 2.92
CA ILE A 222 18.85 -14.34 3.38
C ILE A 222 19.58 -15.07 4.50
N ASN A 223 20.91 -15.10 4.43
CA ASN A 223 21.76 -15.62 5.51
C ASN A 223 21.98 -14.56 6.58
N CYS A 224 22.01 -14.97 7.85
CA CYS A 224 22.42 -14.07 8.93
C CYS A 224 23.12 -14.78 10.08
N LYS A 225 23.94 -14.03 10.83
CA LYS A 225 24.52 -14.51 12.09
C LYS A 225 23.49 -14.56 13.21
N GLU A 226 22.63 -13.54 13.30
CA GLU A 226 21.57 -13.48 14.30
C GLU A 226 20.25 -13.02 13.69
N LEU A 227 19.17 -13.70 14.07
CA LEU A 227 17.80 -13.35 13.72
C LEU A 227 17.03 -12.99 14.99
N MET A 228 16.66 -11.71 15.12
CA MET A 228 15.88 -11.17 16.23
C MET A 228 14.42 -11.03 15.82
N CYS A 229 13.55 -11.85 16.40
CA CYS A 229 12.10 -11.77 16.19
C CYS A 229 11.44 -11.00 17.34
N LEU A 230 10.69 -9.95 16.99
CA LEU A 230 9.83 -9.17 17.88
C LEU A 230 8.49 -9.91 18.11
#